data_AF-A0A975H5D9-F1
#
_entry.id   AF-A0A975H5D9-F1
#
_cell.length_a   1.000
_cell.length_b   1.000
_cell.length_c   1.000
_cell.angle_alpha   90.00
_cell.angle_beta   90.00
_cell.angle_gamma   90.00
#
_symmetry.space_group_name_H-M   'P 1'
#
loop_
_entity.id
_entity.type
_entity.pdbx_description
1 polymer ?
#
loop_
_entity_poly.entity_id
_entity_poly.type
_entity_poly.pdbx_seq_one_letter_code
_entity_poly.pdbx_strand_id
1 'polypeptide(L)'
;MKNSTNKNVIVKDTITSYLQKFALTNNNKFENAKSFAYESFLALFTNPLLSLSNIDFDDQIINELTGKERCLNDSLTKKGNSYIKNILNKFQGAKTEFDINLKSKNKVFFNGDEVNGLTNYSTDNKLITISISKSRLSNEPALSAVRTIIHEYIHADMIEKLFSKNKQKDLVFKTAYESFEKGNFKATPQHETMAKLYVNSMRDALKHFHKNILIGDYNYLTDNGTNPLPDDFYEALAWQGLKDHKVKAYTDLLDSKKTKLTNSLNKFYHSTTKNCPK
;
A
#
# COMPACT_ATOMS: atom_id res chain seq x y z
N MET A 1 14.34 -43.71 18.43
CA MET A 1 13.95 -43.59 17.01
C MET A 1 12.43 -43.54 16.74
N LYS A 2 11.51 -43.65 17.72
CA LYS A 2 10.05 -43.59 17.49
C LYS A 2 9.43 -42.18 17.38
N ASN A 3 10.19 -41.11 17.61
CA ASN A 3 9.66 -39.72 17.63
C ASN A 3 9.68 -38.98 16.27
N SER A 4 10.50 -39.37 15.29
CA SER A 4 10.55 -38.64 14.01
C SER A 4 9.37 -38.99 13.09
N THR A 5 8.85 -40.22 13.16
CA THR A 5 7.75 -40.70 12.31
C THR A 5 6.45 -39.95 12.63
N ASN A 6 6.20 -39.65 13.90
CA ASN A 6 4.98 -38.95 14.33
C ASN A 6 5.02 -37.45 13.98
N LYS A 7 6.20 -36.81 14.09
CA LYS A 7 6.39 -35.40 13.69
C LYS A 7 6.19 -35.21 12.18
N ASN A 8 6.66 -36.15 11.36
CA ASN A 8 6.54 -36.08 9.91
C ASN A 8 5.08 -36.24 9.42
N VAL A 9 4.28 -37.06 10.11
CA VAL A 9 2.84 -37.23 9.78
C VAL A 9 2.07 -35.95 10.10
N ILE A 10 2.27 -35.36 11.27
CA ILE A 10 1.60 -34.11 11.67
C ILE A 10 1.94 -32.95 10.71
N VAL A 11 3.22 -32.81 10.35
CA VAL A 11 3.66 -31.77 9.39
C VAL A 11 3.01 -31.97 8.02
N LYS A 12 2.97 -33.22 7.53
CA LYS A 12 2.33 -33.55 6.25
C LYS A 12 0.84 -33.23 6.26
N ASP A 13 0.13 -33.58 7.32
CA ASP A 13 -1.32 -33.39 7.42
C ASP A 13 -1.68 -31.90 7.55
N THR A 14 -0.92 -31.12 8.31
CA THR A 14 -1.14 -29.67 8.43
C THR A 14 -0.85 -28.94 7.11
N ILE A 15 0.26 -29.26 6.42
CA ILE A 15 0.58 -28.67 5.11
C ILE A 15 -0.48 -29.07 4.08
N THR A 16 -0.93 -30.32 4.09
CA THR A 16 -1.98 -30.80 3.17
C THR A 16 -3.30 -30.08 3.43
N SER A 17 -3.69 -29.91 4.69
CA SER A 17 -4.90 -29.16 5.06
C SER A 17 -4.81 -27.69 4.65
N TYR A 18 -3.65 -27.05 4.84
CA TYR A 18 -3.41 -25.68 4.38
C TYR A 18 -3.53 -25.55 2.85
N LEU A 19 -2.84 -26.43 2.11
CA LEU A 19 -2.88 -26.46 0.65
C LEU A 19 -4.31 -26.70 0.13
N GLN A 20 -5.09 -27.56 0.78
CA GLN A 20 -6.49 -27.80 0.43
C GLN A 20 -7.35 -26.56 0.69
N LYS A 21 -7.24 -25.93 1.86
CA LYS A 21 -7.98 -24.69 2.20
C LYS A 21 -7.65 -23.57 1.20
N PHE A 22 -6.39 -23.44 0.82
CA PHE A 22 -5.93 -22.43 -0.13
C PHE A 22 -6.37 -22.75 -1.58
N ALA A 23 -6.24 -24.00 -2.02
CA ALA A 23 -6.67 -24.45 -3.36
C ALA A 23 -8.18 -24.32 -3.57
N LEU A 24 -8.99 -24.54 -2.52
CA LEU A 24 -10.45 -24.44 -2.58
C LEU A 24 -10.97 -23.00 -2.51
N THR A 25 -10.19 -22.05 -1.99
CA THR A 25 -10.64 -20.65 -1.83
C THR A 25 -10.18 -19.72 -2.95
N ASN A 26 -9.15 -20.06 -3.71
CA ASN A 26 -8.56 -19.16 -4.71
C ASN A 26 -8.19 -19.88 -6.01
N ASN A 27 -9.15 -19.95 -6.94
CA ASN A 27 -9.08 -20.63 -8.25
C ASN A 27 -7.93 -20.19 -9.21
N ASN A 28 -6.97 -19.35 -8.79
CA ASN A 28 -5.85 -18.90 -9.63
C ASN A 28 -4.51 -18.68 -8.90
N LYS A 29 -4.31 -19.22 -7.67
CA LYS A 29 -3.08 -18.98 -6.87
C LYS A 29 -2.28 -20.23 -6.48
N PHE A 30 -2.52 -21.37 -7.13
CA PHE A 30 -1.93 -22.65 -6.75
C PHE A 30 -0.38 -22.66 -6.69
N GLU A 31 0.29 -21.90 -7.57
CA GLU A 31 1.77 -21.86 -7.61
C GLU A 31 2.41 -21.12 -6.42
N ASN A 32 1.80 -20.04 -5.92
CA ASN A 32 2.31 -19.34 -4.74
C ASN A 32 2.17 -20.20 -3.48
N ALA A 33 1.05 -20.92 -3.34
CA ALA A 33 0.84 -21.84 -2.23
C ALA A 33 1.78 -23.03 -2.27
N LYS A 34 2.09 -23.57 -3.47
CA LYS A 34 3.13 -24.59 -3.64
C LYS A 34 4.50 -24.08 -3.20
N SER A 35 4.88 -22.89 -3.68
CA SER A 35 6.18 -22.30 -3.33
C SER A 35 6.28 -22.07 -1.82
N PHE A 36 5.25 -21.52 -1.19
CA PHE A 36 5.20 -21.32 0.25
C PHE A 36 5.25 -22.65 1.03
N ALA A 37 4.50 -23.66 0.61
CA ALA A 37 4.52 -24.98 1.25
C ALA A 37 5.89 -25.66 1.11
N TYR A 38 6.56 -25.52 -0.04
CA TYR A 38 7.91 -26.03 -0.26
C TYR A 38 8.94 -25.35 0.65
N GLU A 39 8.95 -24.02 0.71
CA GLU A 39 9.86 -23.26 1.58
C GLU A 39 9.59 -23.53 3.07
N SER A 40 8.32 -23.64 3.47
CA SER A 40 7.92 -24.00 4.83
C SER A 40 8.43 -25.40 5.22
N PHE A 41 8.31 -26.36 4.30
CA PHE A 41 8.86 -27.71 4.50
C PHE A 41 10.38 -27.66 4.62
N LEU A 42 11.07 -26.96 3.71
CA LEU A 42 12.52 -26.83 3.73
C LEU A 42 13.01 -26.21 5.05
N ALA A 43 12.36 -25.15 5.53
CA ALA A 43 12.69 -24.48 6.79
C ALA A 43 12.54 -25.41 8.01
N LEU A 44 11.45 -26.19 8.10
CA LEU A 44 11.24 -27.15 9.19
C LEU A 44 12.24 -28.30 9.19
N PHE A 45 12.67 -28.76 8.01
CA PHE A 45 13.58 -29.89 7.86
C PHE A 45 15.04 -29.48 8.09
N THR A 46 15.41 -28.26 7.71
CA THR A 46 16.80 -27.78 7.82
C THR A 46 17.10 -27.10 9.15
N ASN A 47 16.07 -26.68 9.90
CA ASN A 47 16.26 -26.03 11.20
C ASN A 47 15.55 -26.81 12.33
N PRO A 48 16.27 -27.60 13.13
CA PRO A 48 15.69 -28.40 14.20
C PRO A 48 15.08 -27.58 15.34
N LEU A 49 15.36 -26.27 15.41
CA LEU A 49 14.76 -25.34 16.38
C LEU A 49 13.45 -24.72 15.89
N LEU A 50 13.14 -24.82 14.60
CA LEU A 50 11.85 -24.40 14.05
C LEU A 50 10.80 -25.49 14.31
N SER A 51 9.66 -25.07 14.80
CA SER A 51 8.46 -25.89 14.95
C SER A 51 7.35 -25.36 14.05
N LEU A 52 6.29 -26.14 13.88
CA LEU A 52 5.18 -25.80 12.99
C LEU A 52 4.48 -24.50 13.40
N SER A 53 4.45 -24.17 14.70
CA SER A 53 3.92 -22.89 15.19
C SER A 53 4.78 -21.68 14.84
N ASN A 54 5.97 -21.90 14.27
CA ASN A 54 6.83 -20.84 13.75
C ASN A 54 6.59 -20.55 12.27
N ILE A 55 5.83 -21.39 11.57
CA ILE A 55 5.39 -21.09 10.21
C ILE A 55 4.07 -20.34 10.28
N ASP A 56 4.08 -19.15 9.70
CA ASP A 56 2.90 -18.33 9.56
C ASP A 56 2.15 -18.71 8.28
N PHE A 57 1.04 -19.41 8.45
CA PHE A 57 0.21 -19.86 7.33
C PHE A 57 -0.80 -18.78 6.90
N ASP A 58 -1.00 -17.72 7.68
CA ASP A 58 -2.01 -16.72 7.40
C ASP A 58 -1.42 -15.57 6.55
N ASP A 59 -1.86 -15.47 5.30
CA ASP A 59 -1.57 -14.30 4.46
C ASP A 59 -2.24 -13.06 5.07
N GLN A 60 -1.49 -12.28 5.85
CA GLN A 60 -1.99 -11.05 6.48
C GLN A 60 -2.18 -9.89 5.48
N ILE A 61 -1.62 -10.02 4.28
CA ILE A 61 -1.92 -9.15 3.14
C ILE A 61 -2.53 -9.99 2.02
N ILE A 62 -3.85 -9.99 1.95
CA ILE A 62 -4.61 -10.64 0.89
C ILE A 62 -4.67 -9.71 -0.31
N ASN A 63 -3.90 -10.03 -1.36
CA ASN A 63 -3.88 -9.26 -2.60
C ASN A 63 -4.81 -9.88 -3.66
N GLU A 64 -5.99 -9.28 -3.84
CA GLU A 64 -7.01 -9.55 -4.86
C GLU A 64 -7.04 -8.45 -5.95
N LEU A 65 -6.00 -7.62 -6.03
CA LEU A 65 -5.88 -6.68 -7.15
C LEU A 65 -5.76 -7.46 -8.45
N THR A 66 -6.19 -6.84 -9.55
CA THR A 66 -6.07 -7.40 -10.90
C THR A 66 -5.52 -6.35 -11.85
N GLY A 67 -5.24 -6.72 -13.11
CA GLY A 67 -4.88 -5.77 -14.16
C GLY A 67 -3.72 -4.83 -13.81
N LYS A 68 -3.90 -3.55 -14.14
CA LYS A 68 -2.91 -2.50 -13.91
C LYS A 68 -2.67 -2.25 -12.43
N GLU A 69 -3.71 -2.30 -11.62
CA GLU A 69 -3.63 -2.08 -10.16
C GLU A 69 -2.70 -3.11 -9.53
N ARG A 70 -2.89 -4.39 -9.86
CA ARG A 70 -2.02 -5.48 -9.37
C ARG A 70 -0.59 -5.27 -9.78
N CYS A 71 -0.37 -5.01 -11.05
CA CYS A 71 0.98 -4.90 -11.58
C CYS A 71 1.76 -3.73 -10.94
N LEU A 72 1.13 -2.57 -10.76
CA LEU A 72 1.74 -1.43 -10.08
C LEU A 72 1.97 -1.71 -8.60
N ASN A 73 0.99 -2.33 -7.93
CA ASN A 73 1.11 -2.77 -6.54
C ASN A 73 2.28 -3.75 -6.36
N ASP A 74 2.38 -4.79 -7.18
CA ASP A 74 3.45 -5.80 -7.10
C ASP A 74 4.83 -5.18 -7.33
N SER A 75 4.93 -4.19 -8.22
CA SER A 75 6.17 -3.44 -8.42
C SER A 75 6.52 -2.59 -7.21
N LEU A 76 5.51 -1.94 -6.63
CA LEU A 76 5.63 -1.09 -5.45
C LEU A 76 6.03 -1.90 -4.20
N THR A 77 5.43 -3.07 -3.97
CA THR A 77 5.76 -3.92 -2.81
C THR A 77 7.14 -4.54 -2.92
N LYS A 78 7.54 -4.99 -4.12
CA LYS A 78 8.86 -5.63 -4.34
C LYS A 78 10.01 -4.63 -4.37
N LYS A 79 9.83 -3.50 -5.08
CA LYS A 79 10.91 -2.57 -5.43
C LYS A 79 10.73 -1.16 -4.83
N GLY A 80 9.64 -0.92 -4.09
CA GLY A 80 9.38 0.37 -3.45
C GLY A 80 10.48 0.81 -2.48
N ASN A 81 10.45 2.08 -2.12
CA ASN A 81 11.41 2.65 -1.17
C ASN A 81 11.18 2.10 0.26
N SER A 82 12.10 2.45 1.17
CA SER A 82 12.02 2.04 2.57
C SER A 82 10.73 2.49 3.26
N TYR A 83 10.20 3.67 2.91
CA TYR A 83 8.95 4.16 3.47
C TYR A 83 7.77 3.22 3.18
N ILE A 84 7.59 2.79 1.93
CA ILE A 84 6.52 1.86 1.57
C ILE A 84 6.73 0.49 2.21
N LYS A 85 7.97 -0.01 2.20
CA LYS A 85 8.32 -1.27 2.88
C LYS A 85 7.99 -1.22 4.37
N ASN A 86 8.29 -0.10 5.03
CA ASN A 86 8.01 0.09 6.45
C ASN A 86 6.51 0.10 6.77
N ILE A 87 5.67 0.66 5.89
CA ILE A 87 4.21 0.55 6.05
C ILE A 87 3.79 -0.92 5.95
N LEU A 88 4.19 -1.60 4.86
CA LEU A 88 3.75 -2.97 4.58
C LEU A 88 4.22 -3.98 5.64
N ASN A 89 5.44 -3.80 6.17
CA ASN A 89 6.00 -4.66 7.22
C ASN A 89 5.16 -4.66 8.51
N LYS A 90 4.29 -3.67 8.73
CA LYS A 90 3.38 -3.65 9.89
C LYS A 90 2.24 -4.65 9.78
N PHE A 91 1.99 -5.15 8.57
CA PHE A 91 0.91 -6.07 8.22
C PHE A 91 1.47 -7.41 7.71
N GLN A 92 2.73 -7.72 8.04
CA GLN A 92 3.39 -8.98 7.67
C GLN A 92 3.89 -9.73 8.91
N GLY A 93 3.67 -11.06 8.92
CA GLY A 93 4.22 -12.01 9.88
C GLY A 93 3.37 -12.22 11.13
N ALA A 94 3.51 -13.38 11.79
CA ALA A 94 2.55 -14.00 12.74
C ALA A 94 2.04 -13.18 13.95
N LYS A 95 2.46 -11.92 14.14
CA LYS A 95 2.14 -11.08 15.30
C LYS A 95 1.49 -9.74 14.94
N THR A 96 1.06 -9.52 13.70
CA THR A 96 0.35 -8.28 13.38
C THR A 96 -1.05 -8.31 13.98
N GLU A 97 -1.56 -7.12 14.33
CA GLU A 97 -2.88 -6.99 14.93
C GLU A 97 -3.98 -6.83 13.88
N PHE A 98 -3.61 -6.62 12.62
CA PHE A 98 -4.49 -6.20 11.53
C PHE A 98 -4.14 -6.93 10.24
N ASP A 99 -5.17 -7.36 9.54
CA ASP A 99 -5.05 -7.89 8.18
C ASP A 99 -5.37 -6.81 7.15
N ILE A 100 -4.76 -6.89 5.97
CA ILE A 100 -5.10 -6.08 4.81
C ILE A 100 -5.73 -6.95 3.72
N ASN A 101 -6.90 -6.56 3.22
CA ASN A 101 -7.45 -7.06 1.97
C ASN A 101 -7.44 -5.96 0.89
N LEU A 102 -6.58 -6.14 -0.11
CA LEU A 102 -6.46 -5.28 -1.29
C LEU A 102 -7.29 -5.84 -2.43
N LYS A 103 -8.29 -5.11 -2.93
CA LYS A 103 -9.15 -5.59 -4.01
C LYS A 103 -9.46 -4.57 -5.08
N SER A 104 -9.48 -5.02 -6.32
CA SER A 104 -9.95 -4.20 -7.43
C SER A 104 -11.48 -4.31 -7.56
N LYS A 105 -12.19 -3.18 -7.60
CA LYS A 105 -13.62 -3.12 -7.93
C LYS A 105 -13.82 -2.42 -9.27
N ASN A 106 -14.92 -2.71 -9.96
CA ASN A 106 -15.26 -2.00 -11.20
C ASN A 106 -15.29 -0.48 -10.93
N LYS A 107 -16.08 -0.07 -9.94
CA LYS A 107 -16.16 1.28 -9.39
C LYS A 107 -16.05 1.24 -7.87
N VAL A 108 -15.57 2.32 -7.27
CA VAL A 108 -15.55 2.54 -5.83
C VAL A 108 -16.25 3.86 -5.56
N PHE A 109 -17.12 3.91 -4.54
CA PHE A 109 -17.90 5.11 -4.22
C PHE A 109 -17.69 5.54 -2.77
N PHE A 110 -17.69 6.85 -2.55
CA PHE A 110 -17.72 7.48 -1.24
C PHE A 110 -18.72 8.63 -1.27
N ASN A 111 -19.71 8.63 -0.38
CA ASN A 111 -20.78 9.63 -0.33
C ASN A 111 -21.51 9.89 -1.67
N GLY A 112 -21.66 8.84 -2.50
CA GLY A 112 -22.33 8.92 -3.81
C GLY A 112 -21.40 9.22 -4.98
N ASP A 113 -20.17 9.69 -4.73
CA ASP A 113 -19.20 10.02 -5.78
C ASP A 113 -18.23 8.86 -6.04
N GLU A 114 -17.93 8.62 -7.31
CA GLU A 114 -16.95 7.61 -7.70
C GLU A 114 -15.52 8.09 -7.40
N VAL A 115 -14.81 7.37 -6.53
CA VAL A 115 -13.44 7.68 -6.08
C VAL A 115 -12.41 6.70 -6.64
N ASN A 116 -11.13 7.08 -6.61
CA ASN A 116 -10.03 6.27 -7.15
C ASN A 116 -9.70 5.06 -6.25
N GLY A 117 -9.80 5.25 -4.94
CA GLY A 117 -9.54 4.27 -3.91
C GLY A 117 -10.36 4.57 -2.66
N LEU A 118 -10.55 3.56 -1.82
CA LEU A 118 -11.18 3.72 -0.51
C LEU A 118 -10.65 2.66 0.45
N THR A 119 -10.19 3.12 1.61
CA THR A 119 -9.80 2.28 2.73
C THR A 119 -10.90 2.28 3.79
N ASN A 120 -11.34 1.08 4.19
CA ASN A 120 -12.32 0.88 5.27
C ASN A 120 -11.75 -0.07 6.32
N TYR A 121 -12.19 0.08 7.56
CA TYR A 121 -11.79 -0.78 8.68
C TYR A 121 -13.02 -1.42 9.32
N SER A 122 -12.96 -2.74 9.54
CA SER A 122 -13.94 -3.46 10.35
C SER A 122 -13.34 -3.79 11.71
N THR A 123 -14.00 -3.32 12.78
CA THR A 123 -13.57 -3.57 14.17
C THR A 123 -13.72 -5.02 14.59
N ASP A 124 -14.67 -5.74 13.99
CA ASP A 124 -15.07 -7.08 14.44
C ASP A 124 -14.00 -8.13 14.13
N ASN A 125 -13.37 -8.02 12.95
CA ASN A 125 -12.30 -8.92 12.51
C ASN A 125 -10.96 -8.23 12.31
N LYS A 126 -10.84 -6.94 12.70
CA LYS A 126 -9.65 -6.11 12.51
C LYS A 126 -9.13 -6.06 11.07
N LEU A 127 -10.02 -6.24 10.10
CA LEU A 127 -9.67 -6.24 8.68
C LEU A 127 -9.68 -4.82 8.12
N ILE A 128 -8.58 -4.42 7.50
CA ILE A 128 -8.46 -3.22 6.71
C ILE A 128 -8.68 -3.59 5.24
N THR A 129 -9.75 -3.09 4.64
CA THR A 129 -10.06 -3.32 3.23
C THR A 129 -9.69 -2.09 2.41
N ILE A 130 -8.76 -2.26 1.48
CA ILE A 130 -8.41 -1.26 0.47
C ILE A 130 -9.07 -1.65 -0.85
N SER A 131 -10.04 -0.86 -1.29
CA SER A 131 -10.71 -1.04 -2.59
C SER A 131 -10.17 -0.05 -3.60
N ILE A 132 -9.73 -0.52 -4.77
CA ILE A 132 -9.21 0.31 -5.86
C ILE A 132 -10.15 0.27 -7.07
N SER A 133 -10.45 1.43 -7.65
CA SER A 133 -11.41 1.58 -8.75
C SER A 133 -10.76 1.34 -10.12
N LYS A 134 -11.17 0.27 -10.81
CA LYS A 134 -10.68 -0.06 -12.16
C LYS A 134 -11.06 0.97 -13.21
N SER A 135 -12.32 1.43 -13.17
CA SER A 135 -12.84 2.42 -14.11
C SER A 135 -12.06 3.74 -14.05
N ARG A 136 -11.60 4.14 -12.86
CA ARG A 136 -10.73 5.30 -12.69
C ARG A 136 -9.31 5.01 -13.14
N LEU A 137 -8.66 3.98 -12.58
CA LEU A 137 -7.21 3.80 -12.74
C LEU A 137 -6.76 3.28 -14.12
N SER A 138 -7.65 2.63 -14.87
CA SER A 138 -7.33 2.08 -16.20
C SER A 138 -6.75 3.14 -17.14
N ASN A 139 -7.32 4.35 -17.15
CA ASN A 139 -6.94 5.43 -18.06
C ASN A 139 -5.95 6.45 -17.48
N GLU A 140 -5.67 6.39 -16.18
CA GLU A 140 -4.76 7.32 -15.49
C GLU A 140 -3.29 7.07 -15.86
N PRO A 141 -2.39 8.06 -15.73
CA PRO A 141 -0.96 7.77 -15.76
C PRO A 141 -0.56 6.82 -14.63
N ALA A 142 0.43 5.96 -14.87
CA ALA A 142 0.90 4.94 -13.94
C ALA A 142 1.35 5.55 -12.60
N LEU A 143 2.00 6.71 -12.62
CA LEU A 143 2.36 7.44 -11.39
C LEU A 143 1.14 7.92 -10.60
N SER A 144 0.07 8.34 -11.27
CA SER A 144 -1.18 8.75 -10.60
C SER A 144 -1.90 7.55 -9.97
N ALA A 145 -1.89 6.42 -10.65
CA ALA A 145 -2.38 5.15 -10.12
C ALA A 145 -1.56 4.69 -8.90
N VAL A 146 -0.22 4.77 -8.96
CA VAL A 146 0.67 4.47 -7.82
C VAL A 146 0.43 5.43 -6.65
N ARG A 147 0.25 6.73 -6.90
CA ARG A 147 -0.13 7.70 -5.87
C ARG A 147 -1.40 7.27 -5.15
N THR A 148 -2.39 6.73 -5.88
CA THR A 148 -3.61 6.19 -5.27
C THR A 148 -3.29 5.02 -4.33
N ILE A 149 -2.50 4.05 -4.76
CA ILE A 149 -2.15 2.89 -3.94
C ILE A 149 -1.39 3.33 -2.67
N ILE A 150 -0.43 4.24 -2.82
CA ILE A 150 0.33 4.80 -1.67
C ILE A 150 -0.60 5.54 -0.71
N HIS A 151 -1.53 6.35 -1.23
CA HIS A 151 -2.51 7.08 -0.42
C HIS A 151 -3.34 6.12 0.45
N GLU A 152 -3.84 5.03 -0.14
CA GLU A 152 -4.61 4.03 0.60
C GLU A 152 -3.75 3.23 1.60
N TYR A 153 -2.48 2.94 1.28
CA TYR A 153 -1.55 2.35 2.25
C TYR A 153 -1.33 3.26 3.47
N ILE A 154 -1.31 4.57 3.28
CA ILE A 154 -1.17 5.50 4.40
C ILE A 154 -2.44 5.51 5.25
N HIS A 155 -3.63 5.44 4.64
CA HIS A 155 -4.86 5.23 5.42
C HIS A 155 -4.79 3.95 6.27
N ALA A 156 -4.29 2.84 5.71
CA ALA A 156 -4.09 1.61 6.48
C ALA A 156 -3.08 1.79 7.63
N ASP A 157 -1.94 2.45 7.39
CA ASP A 157 -0.94 2.80 8.41
C ASP A 157 -1.56 3.64 9.55
N MET A 158 -2.43 4.58 9.20
CA MET A 158 -3.11 5.44 10.16
C MET A 158 -4.15 4.66 10.98
N ILE A 159 -4.89 3.75 10.36
CA ILE A 159 -5.83 2.86 11.05
C ILE A 159 -5.07 1.98 12.06
N GLU A 160 -3.93 1.38 11.67
CA GLU A 160 -3.10 0.62 12.59
C GLU A 160 -2.71 1.46 13.81
N LYS A 161 -2.24 2.69 13.60
CA LYS A 161 -1.86 3.61 14.70
C LYS A 161 -3.02 3.99 15.61
N LEU A 162 -4.24 4.15 15.07
CA LEU A 162 -5.42 4.57 15.83
C LEU A 162 -6.01 3.42 16.67
N PHE A 163 -6.04 2.22 16.10
CA PHE A 163 -6.77 1.09 16.66
C PHE A 163 -5.87 0.03 17.32
N SER A 164 -4.54 0.10 17.14
CA SER A 164 -3.62 -0.84 17.79
C SER A 164 -3.73 -0.79 19.31
N LYS A 165 -3.42 -1.90 19.99
CA LYS A 165 -3.30 -1.91 21.46
C LYS A 165 -2.18 -0.99 21.95
N ASN A 166 -1.14 -0.75 21.15
CA ASN A 166 -0.03 0.14 21.50
C ASN A 166 -0.22 1.57 20.96
N LYS A 167 -1.30 2.23 21.39
CA LYS A 167 -1.70 3.58 20.93
C LYS A 167 -0.70 4.71 21.24
N GLN A 168 0.36 4.44 22.02
CA GLN A 168 1.37 5.43 22.37
C GLN A 168 2.63 5.36 21.49
N LYS A 169 2.70 4.40 20.54
CA LYS A 169 3.91 4.13 19.76
C LYS A 169 4.32 5.28 18.83
N ASP A 170 3.38 6.15 18.43
CA ASP A 170 3.64 7.29 17.54
C ASP A 170 2.97 8.57 18.08
N LEU A 171 3.67 9.24 19.01
CA LEU A 171 3.18 10.46 19.64
C LEU A 171 2.99 11.61 18.63
N VAL A 172 3.86 11.72 17.62
CA VAL A 172 3.76 12.77 16.61
C VAL A 172 2.48 12.60 15.79
N PHE A 173 2.19 11.37 15.34
CA PHE A 173 0.94 11.06 14.68
C PHE A 173 -0.27 11.36 15.57
N LYS A 174 -0.26 10.84 16.81
CA LYS A 174 -1.37 10.99 17.75
C LYS A 174 -1.68 12.46 18.03
N THR A 175 -0.66 13.25 18.35
CA THR A 175 -0.82 14.68 18.63
C THR A 175 -1.38 15.43 17.41
N ALA A 176 -0.89 15.13 16.20
CA ALA A 176 -1.43 15.73 14.99
C ALA A 176 -2.90 15.34 14.77
N TYR A 177 -3.22 14.05 14.83
CA TYR A 177 -4.56 13.53 14.60
C TYR A 177 -5.58 14.12 15.58
N GLU A 178 -5.29 14.07 16.89
CA GLU A 178 -6.18 14.61 17.92
C GLU A 178 -6.39 16.12 17.79
N SER A 179 -5.38 16.87 17.31
CA SER A 179 -5.52 18.31 17.07
C SER A 179 -6.52 18.62 15.96
N PHE A 180 -6.61 17.76 14.95
CA PHE A 180 -7.58 17.90 13.85
C PHE A 180 -8.94 17.32 14.21
N GLU A 181 -9.00 16.26 15.02
CA GLU A 181 -10.26 15.70 15.53
C GLU A 181 -11.01 16.69 16.44
N LYS A 182 -10.28 17.44 17.27
CA LYS A 182 -10.85 18.47 18.15
C LYS A 182 -11.13 19.79 17.44
N GLY A 183 -10.65 19.96 16.21
CA GLY A 183 -10.81 21.19 15.45
C GLY A 183 -12.00 21.16 14.51
N ASN A 184 -12.47 22.35 14.11
CA ASN A 184 -13.56 22.49 13.13
C ASN A 184 -12.99 22.60 11.70
N PHE A 185 -12.45 21.50 11.19
CA PHE A 185 -11.85 21.44 9.85
C PHE A 185 -12.83 20.88 8.81
N LYS A 186 -12.70 21.32 7.55
CA LYS A 186 -13.54 20.82 6.46
C LYS A 186 -13.16 19.39 6.05
N ALA A 187 -11.88 19.10 5.99
CA ALA A 187 -11.38 17.77 5.68
C ALA A 187 -11.46 16.86 6.92
N THR A 188 -11.46 15.55 6.70
CA THR A 188 -11.42 14.58 7.81
C THR A 188 -10.10 14.70 8.57
N PRO A 189 -10.06 14.36 9.87
CA PRO A 189 -8.82 14.33 10.64
C PRO A 189 -7.75 13.44 9.99
N GLN A 190 -8.16 12.38 9.30
CA GLN A 190 -7.25 11.53 8.54
C GLN A 190 -6.58 12.28 7.39
N HIS A 191 -7.35 13.01 6.55
CA HIS A 191 -6.78 13.76 5.43
C HIS A 191 -5.92 14.94 5.92
N GLU A 192 -6.33 15.63 6.99
CA GLU A 192 -5.52 16.70 7.60
C GLU A 192 -4.18 16.16 8.13
N THR A 193 -4.22 15.02 8.83
CA THR A 193 -3.01 14.38 9.36
C THR A 193 -2.12 13.86 8.23
N MET A 194 -2.72 13.27 7.19
CA MET A 194 -2.01 12.84 5.99
C MET A 194 -1.26 14.00 5.33
N ALA A 195 -1.97 15.11 5.13
CA ALA A 195 -1.46 16.35 4.56
C ALA A 195 -0.28 16.92 5.37
N LYS A 196 -0.42 16.94 6.70
CA LYS A 196 0.59 17.50 7.60
C LYS A 196 1.86 16.65 7.71
N LEU A 197 1.73 15.33 7.75
CA LEU A 197 2.83 14.44 8.13
C LEU A 197 3.41 13.62 6.99
N TYR A 198 2.65 13.35 5.92
CA TYR A 198 3.00 12.28 4.97
C TYR A 198 3.19 12.75 3.52
N VAL A 199 2.85 14.00 3.16
CA VAL A 199 3.00 14.51 1.78
C VAL A 199 4.44 14.40 1.28
N ASN A 200 5.42 14.72 2.11
CA ASN A 200 6.84 14.59 1.73
C ASN A 200 7.23 13.12 1.48
N SER A 201 6.78 12.21 2.33
CA SER A 201 7.02 10.77 2.16
C SER A 201 6.36 10.23 0.89
N MET A 202 5.15 10.69 0.57
CA MET A 202 4.47 10.37 -0.69
C MET A 202 5.23 10.90 -1.91
N ARG A 203 5.66 12.18 -1.87
CA ARG A 203 6.50 12.79 -2.91
C ARG A 203 7.75 11.95 -3.17
N ASP A 204 8.47 11.59 -2.11
CA ASP A 204 9.73 10.88 -2.22
C ASP A 204 9.54 9.43 -2.71
N ALA A 205 8.45 8.77 -2.28
CA ALA A 205 8.06 7.46 -2.80
C ALA A 205 7.69 7.50 -4.28
N LEU A 206 6.95 8.52 -4.73
CA LEU A 206 6.59 8.72 -6.14
C LEU A 206 7.82 9.02 -7.00
N LYS A 207 8.73 9.89 -6.53
CA LYS A 207 9.99 10.19 -7.21
C LYS A 207 10.86 8.94 -7.34
N HIS A 208 10.97 8.17 -6.26
CA HIS A 208 11.68 6.89 -6.27
C HIS A 208 11.06 5.91 -7.27
N PHE A 209 9.73 5.75 -7.24
CA PHE A 209 9.03 4.85 -8.15
C PHE A 209 9.24 5.25 -9.61
N HIS A 210 9.15 6.54 -9.93
CA HIS A 210 9.41 7.04 -11.27
C HIS A 210 10.84 6.70 -11.71
N LYS A 211 11.84 7.08 -10.91
CA LYS A 211 13.26 6.94 -11.26
C LYS A 211 13.73 5.48 -11.34
N ASN A 212 13.27 4.62 -10.44
CA ASN A 212 13.87 3.29 -10.24
C ASN A 212 12.97 2.13 -10.69
N ILE A 213 11.69 2.39 -10.96
CA ILE A 213 10.73 1.35 -11.34
C ILE A 213 10.15 1.65 -12.73
N LEU A 214 9.70 2.89 -12.98
CA LEU A 214 9.30 3.35 -14.31
C LEU A 214 10.50 3.92 -15.10
N ILE A 215 11.62 3.20 -15.10
CA ILE A 215 12.91 3.68 -15.64
C ILE A 215 12.77 4.18 -17.08
N GLY A 216 12.02 3.46 -17.93
CA GLY A 216 11.80 3.86 -19.32
C GLY A 216 11.06 5.19 -19.46
N ASP A 217 10.04 5.44 -18.63
CA ASP A 217 9.30 6.70 -18.61
C ASP A 217 10.18 7.84 -18.09
N TYR A 218 10.90 7.58 -17.00
CA TYR A 218 11.82 8.54 -16.41
C TYR A 218 12.90 8.95 -17.40
N ASN A 219 13.58 7.99 -18.02
CA ASN A 219 14.64 8.27 -18.98
C ASN A 219 14.13 9.03 -20.20
N TYR A 220 12.94 8.71 -20.69
CA TYR A 220 12.31 9.42 -21.80
C TYR A 220 12.03 10.89 -21.45
N LEU A 221 11.46 11.16 -20.27
CA LEU A 221 11.08 12.52 -19.87
C LEU A 221 12.26 13.36 -19.36
N THR A 222 13.35 12.73 -18.93
CA THR A 222 14.50 13.40 -18.31
C THR A 222 15.75 13.42 -19.16
N ASP A 223 15.71 12.89 -20.39
CA ASP A 223 16.91 12.65 -21.19
C ASP A 223 17.96 11.84 -20.40
N ASN A 224 17.57 10.62 -20.02
CA ASN A 224 18.36 9.68 -19.21
C ASN A 224 18.89 10.28 -17.89
N GLY A 225 18.10 11.16 -17.27
CA GLY A 225 18.42 11.81 -16.00
C GLY A 225 19.21 13.12 -16.13
N THR A 226 19.57 13.55 -17.34
CA THR A 226 20.29 14.82 -17.58
C THR A 226 19.44 16.03 -17.18
N ASN A 227 18.14 15.96 -17.43
CA ASN A 227 17.15 17.00 -17.14
C ASN A 227 16.06 16.44 -16.20
N PRO A 228 16.36 16.23 -14.90
CA PRO A 228 15.42 15.61 -13.98
C PRO A 228 14.13 16.45 -13.82
N LEU A 229 13.00 15.77 -13.64
CA LEU A 229 11.74 16.44 -13.30
C LEU A 229 11.88 17.15 -11.94
N PRO A 230 11.27 18.34 -11.78
CA PRO A 230 11.34 19.09 -10.53
C PRO A 230 10.58 18.37 -9.40
N ASP A 231 11.04 18.53 -8.16
CA ASP A 231 10.35 17.94 -6.98
C ASP A 231 8.92 18.44 -6.80
N ASP A 232 8.65 19.67 -7.26
CA ASP A 232 7.30 20.24 -7.31
C ASP A 232 6.32 19.37 -8.11
N PHE A 233 6.77 18.63 -9.13
CA PHE A 233 5.90 17.70 -9.87
C PHE A 233 5.42 16.56 -8.98
N TYR A 234 6.34 15.88 -8.29
CA TYR A 234 6.02 14.76 -7.42
C TYR A 234 5.24 15.21 -6.17
N GLU A 235 5.52 16.42 -5.67
CA GLU A 235 4.78 17.01 -4.56
C GLU A 235 3.35 17.35 -5.00
N ALA A 236 3.18 17.93 -6.19
CA ALA A 236 1.86 18.23 -6.73
C ALA A 236 1.02 16.96 -6.96
N LEU A 237 1.65 15.85 -7.34
CA LEU A 237 1.02 14.53 -7.38
C LEU A 237 0.60 14.05 -5.98
N ALA A 238 1.48 14.17 -4.98
CA ALA A 238 1.19 13.78 -3.60
C ALA A 238 0.01 14.57 -2.98
N TRP A 239 -0.20 15.81 -3.41
CA TRP A 239 -1.35 16.62 -3.01
C TRP A 239 -2.70 16.20 -3.64
N GLN A 240 -2.71 15.46 -4.75
CA GLN A 240 -3.97 15.04 -5.39
C GLN A 240 -4.76 14.11 -4.45
N GLY A 241 -6.07 14.35 -4.30
CA GLY A 241 -6.94 13.66 -3.33
C GLY A 241 -6.88 14.22 -1.91
N LEU A 242 -5.93 15.11 -1.59
CA LEU A 242 -5.90 15.87 -0.34
C LEU A 242 -6.34 17.32 -0.55
N LYS A 243 -5.80 17.99 -1.57
CA LYS A 243 -6.09 19.41 -1.84
C LYS A 243 -7.58 19.67 -2.11
N ASP A 244 -8.27 18.73 -2.74
CA ASP A 244 -9.68 18.88 -3.13
C ASP A 244 -10.61 18.85 -1.92
N HIS A 245 -10.16 18.24 -0.82
CA HIS A 245 -10.83 18.25 0.47
C HIS A 245 -10.54 19.53 1.28
N LYS A 246 -9.75 20.46 0.73
CA LYS A 246 -9.37 21.73 1.36
C LYS A 246 -8.65 21.54 2.70
N VAL A 247 -7.73 20.57 2.76
CA VAL A 247 -6.88 20.35 3.95
C VAL A 247 -6.09 21.61 4.31
N LYS A 248 -6.01 21.92 5.61
CA LYS A 248 -5.39 23.13 6.13
C LYS A 248 -3.96 23.31 5.64
N ALA A 249 -3.17 22.25 5.66
CA ALA A 249 -1.77 22.29 5.26
C ALA A 249 -1.58 22.73 3.79
N TYR A 250 -2.53 22.41 2.90
CA TYR A 250 -2.49 22.89 1.50
C TYR A 250 -3.01 24.32 1.39
N THR A 251 -4.09 24.66 2.10
CA THR A 251 -4.66 26.02 2.05
C THR A 251 -3.72 27.07 2.61
N ASP A 252 -2.91 26.71 3.61
CA ASP A 252 -1.90 27.57 4.22
C ASP A 252 -0.66 27.79 3.33
N LEU A 253 -0.48 27.02 2.25
CA LEU A 253 0.62 27.26 1.32
C LEU A 253 0.49 28.64 0.67
N LEU A 254 1.63 29.30 0.47
CA LEU A 254 1.71 30.53 -0.32
C LEU A 254 1.14 30.30 -1.73
N ASP A 255 0.42 31.29 -2.26
CA ASP A 255 -0.19 31.17 -3.60
C ASP A 255 0.85 30.98 -4.70
N SER A 256 2.06 31.53 -4.52
CA SER A 256 3.20 31.28 -5.40
C SER A 256 3.61 29.80 -5.40
N LYS A 257 3.56 29.11 -4.26
CA LYS A 257 3.81 27.66 -4.15
C LYS A 257 2.69 26.86 -4.80
N LYS A 258 1.42 27.18 -4.53
CA LYS A 258 0.26 26.53 -5.18
C LYS A 258 0.33 26.65 -6.71
N THR A 259 0.73 27.81 -7.20
CA THR A 259 0.93 28.08 -8.64
C THR A 259 2.06 27.22 -9.21
N LYS A 260 3.21 27.17 -8.53
CA LYS A 260 4.34 26.31 -8.95
C LYS A 260 3.94 24.83 -9.03
N LEU A 261 3.25 24.32 -8.01
CA LEU A 261 2.75 22.94 -7.97
C LEU A 261 1.79 22.67 -9.13
N THR A 262 0.84 23.57 -9.38
CA THR A 262 -0.14 23.44 -10.46
C THR A 262 0.53 23.45 -11.84
N ASN A 263 1.44 24.40 -12.08
CA ASN A 263 2.16 24.50 -13.34
C ASN A 263 3.04 23.26 -13.59
N SER A 264 3.73 22.79 -12.55
CA SER A 264 4.55 21.58 -12.64
C SER A 264 3.72 20.35 -12.96
N LEU A 265 2.57 20.16 -12.28
CA LEU A 265 1.66 19.06 -12.56
C LEU A 265 1.15 19.10 -14.01
N ASN A 266 0.60 20.23 -14.45
CA ASN A 266 0.04 20.37 -15.78
C ASN A 266 1.07 20.12 -16.88
N LYS A 267 2.34 20.51 -16.66
CA LYS A 267 3.42 20.32 -17.63
C LYS A 267 3.76 18.85 -17.87
N PHE A 268 3.77 18.02 -16.83
CA PHE A 268 4.33 16.66 -16.93
C PHE A 268 3.29 15.54 -16.80
N TYR A 269 2.14 15.78 -16.16
CA TYR A 269 1.17 14.74 -15.82
C TYR A 269 0.75 13.88 -17.03
N HIS A 270 0.34 14.53 -18.11
CA HIS A 270 -0.14 13.85 -19.31
C HIS A 270 0.97 13.21 -20.16
N SER A 271 2.23 13.56 -19.91
CA SER A 271 3.39 13.00 -20.60
C SER A 271 3.89 11.71 -19.96
N THR A 272 3.51 11.44 -18.71
CA THR A 272 3.90 10.20 -18.02
C THR A 272 3.14 8.99 -18.54
N THR A 273 3.83 7.86 -18.58
CA THR A 273 3.29 6.62 -19.13
C THR A 273 2.03 6.15 -18.41
N LYS A 274 1.08 5.59 -19.15
CA LYS A 274 -0.07 4.86 -18.58
C LYS A 274 0.24 3.39 -18.29
N ASN A 275 1.37 2.91 -18.81
CA ASN A 275 1.72 1.50 -18.80
C ASN A 275 2.39 1.10 -17.49
N CYS A 276 2.26 -0.18 -17.18
CA CYS A 276 3.05 -0.80 -16.15
C CYS A 276 4.55 -0.82 -16.48
N PRO A 277 5.43 -0.86 -15.46
CA PRO A 277 6.82 -1.22 -15.66
C PRO A 277 6.91 -2.61 -16.31
N LYS A 278 7.82 -2.75 -17.28
CA LYS A 278 8.13 -4.04 -17.92
C LYS A 278 9.04 -4.89 -17.03
#